data_AF-A0A9W6ZBR0-F1
#
_entry.id   AF-A0A9W6ZBR0-F1
#
_cell.length_a   1.000
_cell.length_b   1.000
_cell.length_c   1.000
_cell.angle_alpha   90.00
_cell.angle_beta   90.00
_cell.angle_gamma   90.00
#
_symmetry.space_group_name_H-M   'P 1'
#
loop_
_entity.id
_entity.type
_entity.pdbx_description
1 polymer ?
#
loop_
_entity_poly.entity_id
_entity_poly.type
_entity_poly.pdbx_seq_one_letter_code
_entity_poly.pdbx_strand_id
1 'polypeptide(L)'
;MSLLLSNPYSALAQTPEDVKLIEGYKSVTKLLDTWVESTTNCKTSNDNPYKGNCDRTPVKVMDVLGYKSTTSPLFNMEKTLIKVSTGGELDKVLAKRYGNDVEKIKAEESRFQVAADSYLQSADEGSGLAYISSWGEANPGGGKDRVELFIERARNDVLTAQKNLGIMVDVLDLK
;
A
#
# COMPACT_ATOMS: atom_id res chain seq x y z
N MET A 1 -27.85 23.39 -38.30
CA MET A 1 -26.74 22.44 -38.21
C MET A 1 -26.02 22.68 -36.89
N SER A 2 -26.36 21.93 -35.84
CA SER A 2 -25.58 21.95 -34.59
C SER A 2 -24.33 21.12 -34.80
N LEU A 3 -23.17 21.77 -34.71
CA LEU A 3 -21.88 21.10 -34.63
C LEU A 3 -21.78 20.41 -33.27
N LEU A 4 -21.84 19.08 -33.28
CA LEU A 4 -21.48 18.24 -32.15
C LEU A 4 -19.98 18.41 -31.90
N LEU A 5 -19.62 19.18 -30.88
CA LEU A 5 -18.25 19.19 -30.35
C LEU A 5 -18.03 17.85 -29.64
N SER A 6 -17.41 16.90 -30.35
CA SER A 6 -16.80 15.74 -29.73
C SER A 6 -15.69 16.24 -28.81
N ASN A 7 -15.92 16.19 -27.50
CA ASN A 7 -14.91 16.54 -26.50
C ASN A 7 -13.87 15.39 -26.47
N PRO A 8 -12.63 15.58 -26.95
CA PRO A 8 -11.62 14.55 -26.82
C PRO A 8 -11.16 14.58 -25.38
N TYR A 9 -11.57 13.57 -24.60
CA TYR A 9 -11.02 13.33 -23.28
C TYR A 9 -9.52 13.07 -23.40
N SER A 10 -8.71 14.12 -23.37
CA SER A 10 -7.28 13.99 -23.08
C SER A 10 -7.18 13.45 -21.65
N ALA A 11 -6.82 12.17 -21.55
CA ALA A 11 -6.25 11.63 -20.32
C ALA A 11 -4.98 12.44 -20.03
N LEU A 12 -4.85 12.97 -18.81
CA LEU A 12 -3.57 13.51 -18.38
C LEU A 12 -2.55 12.37 -18.42
N ALA A 13 -1.34 12.65 -18.89
CA ALA A 13 -0.28 11.65 -18.86
C ALA A 13 0.03 11.30 -17.40
N GLN A 14 0.07 10.00 -17.07
CA GLN A 14 0.39 9.54 -15.72
C GLN A 14 1.77 10.05 -15.30
N THR A 15 1.85 10.62 -14.11
CA THR A 15 3.09 11.06 -13.47
C THR A 15 3.85 9.86 -12.88
N PRO A 16 5.16 9.99 -12.59
CA PRO A 16 5.89 8.95 -11.87
C PRO A 16 5.26 8.62 -10.50
N GLU A 17 4.70 9.61 -9.82
CA GLU A 17 3.98 9.47 -8.57
C GLU A 17 2.69 8.63 -8.74
N ASP A 18 1.95 8.82 -9.83
CA ASP A 18 0.75 8.02 -10.15
C ASP A 18 1.11 6.55 -10.36
N VAL A 19 2.18 6.29 -11.14
CA VAL A 19 2.67 4.92 -11.39
C VAL A 19 3.03 4.23 -10.08
N LYS A 20 3.67 4.96 -9.14
CA LYS A 20 4.00 4.40 -7.81
C LYS A 20 2.75 4.02 -7.02
N LEU A 21 1.71 4.85 -7.01
CA LEU A 21 0.46 4.57 -6.30
C LEU A 21 -0.27 3.37 -6.91
N ILE A 22 -0.36 3.31 -8.24
CA ILE A 22 -1.00 2.21 -8.97
C ILE A 22 -0.26 0.89 -8.71
N GLU A 23 1.05 0.85 -8.94
CA GLU A 23 1.85 -0.37 -8.79
C GLU A 23 1.98 -0.78 -7.32
N GLY A 24 2.03 0.19 -6.41
CA GLY A 24 1.97 -0.05 -4.97
C GLY A 24 0.65 -0.70 -4.55
N TYR A 25 -0.49 -0.15 -4.97
CA TYR A 25 -1.81 -0.72 -4.70
C TYR A 25 -1.97 -2.15 -5.24
N LYS A 26 -1.52 -2.38 -6.48
CA LYS A 26 -1.50 -3.73 -7.09
C LYS A 26 -0.62 -4.69 -6.30
N SER A 27 0.56 -4.26 -5.87
CA SER A 27 1.50 -5.10 -5.12
C SER A 27 0.96 -5.49 -3.75
N VAL A 28 0.35 -4.55 -3.02
CA VAL A 28 -0.30 -4.82 -1.73
C VAL A 28 -1.51 -5.72 -1.88
N THR A 29 -2.36 -5.47 -2.88
CA THR A 29 -3.50 -6.34 -3.18
C THR A 29 -3.06 -7.77 -3.49
N LYS A 30 -2.04 -7.94 -4.34
CA LYS A 30 -1.47 -9.26 -4.64
C LYS A 30 -0.89 -9.95 -3.40
N LEU A 31 -0.22 -9.23 -2.52
CA LEU A 31 0.26 -9.77 -1.25
C LEU A 31 -0.90 -10.30 -0.40
N LEU A 32 -1.99 -9.55 -0.29
CA LEU A 32 -3.16 -9.96 0.50
C LEU A 32 -3.90 -11.15 -0.11
N ASP A 33 -4.03 -11.20 -1.44
CA ASP A 33 -4.65 -12.33 -2.16
C ASP A 33 -3.85 -13.62 -2.01
N THR A 34 -2.53 -13.51 -1.87
CA THR A 34 -1.60 -14.63 -1.71
C THR A 34 -1.01 -14.68 -0.32
N TRP A 35 -1.69 -14.13 0.70
CA TRP A 35 -1.11 -13.84 2.01
C TRP A 35 -0.34 -15.01 2.62
N VAL A 36 -0.98 -16.17 2.70
CA VAL A 36 -0.36 -17.38 3.29
C VAL A 36 0.85 -17.80 2.47
N GLU A 37 0.75 -17.90 1.15
CA GLU A 37 1.87 -18.28 0.27
C GLU A 37 3.04 -17.28 0.37
N SER A 38 2.75 -15.98 0.24
CA SER A 38 3.73 -14.90 0.27
C SER A 38 4.42 -14.72 1.63
N THR A 39 3.76 -15.13 2.71
CA THR A 39 4.30 -15.07 4.07
C THR A 39 4.67 -16.45 4.61
N THR A 40 4.90 -17.43 3.74
CA THR A 40 5.37 -18.77 4.11
C THR A 40 6.60 -19.13 3.28
N ASN A 41 7.66 -19.60 3.93
CA ASN A 41 8.81 -20.16 3.27
C ASN A 41 8.90 -21.66 3.56
N CYS A 42 8.67 -22.47 2.53
CA CYS A 42 8.81 -23.93 2.58
C CYS A 42 10.15 -24.43 2.01
N LYS A 43 11.01 -23.53 1.51
CA LYS A 43 12.25 -23.88 0.79
C LYS A 43 13.46 -23.97 1.70
N THR A 44 13.39 -23.39 2.90
CA THR A 44 14.41 -23.50 3.95
C THR A 44 13.90 -24.39 5.06
N SER A 45 13.73 -25.69 4.80
CA SER A 45 13.57 -26.66 5.88
C SER A 45 14.93 -26.83 6.57
N ASN A 46 15.14 -26.13 7.68
CA ASN A 46 16.32 -26.38 8.51
C ASN A 46 16.14 -27.71 9.24
N ASP A 47 16.95 -28.71 8.87
CA ASP A 47 17.51 -29.85 9.64
C ASP A 47 16.68 -30.64 10.67
N ASN A 48 15.38 -30.40 10.82
CA ASN A 48 14.53 -31.13 11.77
C ASN A 48 13.50 -32.02 11.03
N PRO A 49 13.77 -33.32 10.89
CA PRO A 49 12.87 -34.26 10.20
C PRO A 49 11.53 -34.51 10.92
N TYR A 50 11.30 -33.90 12.09
CA TYR A 50 10.08 -34.06 12.88
C TYR A 50 9.21 -32.79 12.97
N LYS A 51 9.61 -31.68 12.33
CA LYS A 51 8.85 -30.42 12.31
C LYS A 51 8.48 -30.06 10.86
N GLY A 52 7.20 -29.80 10.60
CA GLY A 52 6.69 -29.48 9.26
C GLY A 52 7.52 -28.42 8.53
N ASN A 53 7.73 -28.64 7.23
CA ASN A 53 8.78 -28.04 6.40
C ASN A 53 8.55 -26.57 5.98
N CYS A 54 7.69 -25.81 6.66
CA CYS A 54 7.32 -24.45 6.26
C CYS A 54 7.29 -23.51 7.46
N ASP A 55 8.00 -22.38 7.34
CA ASP A 55 8.04 -21.33 8.35
C ASP A 55 7.34 -20.07 7.84
N ARG A 56 6.51 -19.45 8.69
CA ARG A 56 5.93 -18.14 8.37
C ARG A 56 7.01 -17.07 8.40
N THR A 57 7.00 -16.17 7.43
CA THR A 57 8.00 -15.12 7.28
C THR A 57 7.38 -13.76 6.97
N PRO A 58 7.82 -12.69 7.63
CA PRO A 58 7.35 -11.32 7.41
C PRO A 58 8.00 -10.61 6.23
N VAL A 59 9.01 -11.22 5.61
CA VAL A 59 9.92 -10.53 4.67
C VAL A 59 9.18 -9.89 3.51
N LYS A 60 8.14 -10.55 2.99
CA LYS A 60 7.39 -10.03 1.84
C LYS A 60 6.49 -8.84 2.21
N VAL A 61 6.03 -8.77 3.46
CA VAL A 61 5.25 -7.63 3.97
C VAL A 61 6.10 -6.36 3.94
N MET A 62 7.30 -6.40 4.52
CA MET A 62 8.23 -5.26 4.55
C MET A 62 8.67 -4.83 3.14
N ASP A 63 8.84 -5.80 2.23
CA ASP A 63 9.20 -5.55 0.83
C ASP A 63 8.12 -4.78 0.09
N VAL A 64 6.88 -5.29 0.15
CA VAL A 64 5.74 -4.70 -0.54
C VAL A 64 5.41 -3.32 0.02
N LEU A 65 5.46 -3.12 1.33
CA LEU A 65 5.22 -1.82 1.97
C LEU A 65 6.37 -0.79 1.75
N GLY A 66 7.46 -1.18 1.08
CA GLY A 66 8.53 -0.26 0.72
C GLY A 66 9.59 -0.02 1.79
N TYR A 67 9.62 -0.83 2.85
CA TYR A 67 10.59 -0.72 3.95
C TYR A 67 11.85 -1.56 3.74
N LYS A 68 11.83 -2.50 2.77
CA LYS A 68 12.99 -3.37 2.50
C LYS A 68 13.86 -2.92 1.32
N SER A 69 13.25 -2.34 0.27
CA SER A 69 13.93 -2.04 -0.98
C SER A 69 13.64 -0.63 -1.47
N THR A 70 14.69 0.06 -1.92
CA THR A 70 14.58 1.38 -2.55
C THR A 70 13.95 1.35 -3.94
N THR A 71 13.86 0.16 -4.56
CA THR A 71 13.21 -0.06 -5.85
C THR A 71 11.73 -0.38 -5.74
N SER A 72 11.20 -0.53 -4.51
CA SER A 72 9.77 -0.72 -4.31
C SER A 72 8.99 0.51 -4.78
N PRO A 73 7.83 0.35 -5.45
CA PRO A 73 6.95 1.47 -5.79
C PRO A 73 6.59 2.30 -4.56
N LEU A 74 6.43 1.65 -3.41
CA LEU A 74 6.07 2.26 -2.13
C LEU A 74 7.28 2.76 -1.32
N PHE A 75 8.49 2.75 -1.89
CA PHE A 75 9.64 3.34 -1.22
C PHE A 75 9.49 4.88 -1.09
N ASN A 76 9.70 5.39 0.12
CA ASN A 76 9.57 6.79 0.49
C ASN A 76 8.22 7.41 0.09
N MET A 77 7.12 6.71 0.38
CA MET A 77 5.79 7.20 0.03
C MET A 77 5.44 8.55 0.65
N GLU A 78 5.93 8.89 1.84
CA GLU A 78 5.72 10.22 2.42
C GLU A 78 6.13 11.33 1.44
N LYS A 79 7.32 11.21 0.83
CA LYS A 79 7.80 12.16 -0.17
C LYS A 79 6.95 12.15 -1.44
N THR A 80 6.49 10.98 -1.88
CA THR A 80 5.57 10.85 -3.03
C THR A 80 4.26 11.58 -2.75
N LEU A 81 3.66 11.36 -1.57
CA LEU A 81 2.36 11.94 -1.20
C LEU A 81 2.45 13.45 -1.01
N ILE A 82 3.52 13.97 -0.39
CA ILE A 82 3.74 15.41 -0.29
C ILE A 82 3.76 16.05 -1.69
N LYS A 83 4.46 15.44 -2.66
CA LYS A 83 4.50 15.96 -4.03
C LYS A 83 3.13 15.94 -4.71
N VAL A 84 2.33 14.90 -4.50
CA VAL A 84 0.97 14.84 -5.06
C VAL A 84 0.10 15.95 -4.46
N SER A 85 0.12 16.10 -3.13
CA SER A 85 -0.68 17.10 -2.41
C SER A 85 -0.28 18.54 -2.70
N THR A 86 1.02 18.81 -2.91
CA THR A 86 1.54 20.18 -3.04
C THR A 86 1.97 20.56 -4.46
N GLY A 87 2.13 19.58 -5.35
CA GLY A 87 2.54 19.77 -6.75
C GLY A 87 1.40 20.18 -7.68
N GLY A 88 0.20 20.40 -7.14
CA GLY A 88 -1.00 20.81 -7.87
C GLY A 88 -1.62 19.69 -8.72
N GLU A 89 -1.16 18.45 -8.60
CA GLU A 89 -1.76 17.33 -9.36
C GLU A 89 -3.14 16.97 -8.82
N LEU A 90 -3.25 16.87 -7.48
CA LEU A 90 -4.54 16.70 -6.81
C LEU A 90 -5.53 17.81 -7.23
N ASP A 91 -5.11 19.08 -7.14
CA ASP A 91 -5.93 20.23 -7.52
C ASP A 91 -6.41 20.15 -8.98
N LYS A 92 -5.52 19.78 -9.92
CA LYS A 92 -5.86 19.61 -11.34
C LYS A 92 -6.90 18.53 -11.55
N VAL A 93 -6.74 17.37 -10.92
CA VAL A 93 -7.68 16.25 -11.04
C VAL A 93 -9.04 16.65 -10.48
N LEU A 94 -9.06 17.26 -9.29
CA LEU A 94 -10.30 17.66 -8.63
C LEU A 94 -11.02 18.80 -9.37
N ALA A 95 -10.28 19.81 -9.85
CA ALA A 95 -10.85 20.88 -10.67
C ALA A 95 -11.41 20.33 -12.00
N LYS A 96 -10.73 19.36 -12.63
CA LYS A 96 -11.25 18.69 -13.83
C LYS A 96 -12.53 17.90 -13.54
N ARG A 97 -12.59 17.21 -12.40
CA ARG A 97 -13.72 16.34 -12.03
C ARG A 97 -14.95 17.13 -11.56
N TYR A 98 -14.75 18.22 -10.81
CA TYR A 98 -15.82 18.93 -10.11
C TYR A 98 -15.99 20.41 -10.54
N GLY A 99 -15.13 20.92 -11.43
CA GLY A 99 -15.19 22.31 -11.88
C GLY A 99 -14.97 23.28 -10.73
N ASN A 100 -15.99 24.11 -10.44
CA ASN A 100 -15.96 25.11 -9.37
C ASN A 100 -16.75 24.68 -8.13
N ASP A 101 -17.12 23.41 -8.00
CA ASP A 101 -17.82 22.89 -6.81
C ASP A 101 -16.85 22.76 -5.63
N VAL A 102 -16.68 23.88 -4.91
CA VAL A 102 -15.71 24.02 -3.81
C VAL A 102 -15.98 23.04 -2.67
N GLU A 103 -17.24 22.70 -2.41
CA GLU A 103 -17.59 21.75 -1.33
C GLU A 103 -17.12 20.34 -1.67
N LYS A 104 -17.35 19.88 -2.91
CA LYS A 104 -16.86 18.56 -3.37
C LYS A 104 -15.34 18.50 -3.43
N ILE A 105 -14.69 19.56 -3.92
CA ILE A 105 -13.22 19.62 -3.98
C ILE A 105 -12.64 19.46 -2.57
N LYS A 106 -13.10 20.25 -1.60
CA LYS A 106 -12.63 20.17 -0.21
C LYS A 106 -12.90 18.79 0.43
N ALA A 107 -14.05 18.19 0.13
CA ALA A 107 -14.37 16.85 0.62
C ALA A 107 -13.40 15.79 0.11
N GLU A 108 -13.06 15.83 -1.19
CA GLU A 108 -12.11 14.88 -1.78
C GLU A 108 -10.66 15.17 -1.41
N GLU A 109 -10.27 16.44 -1.24
CA GLU A 109 -8.97 16.81 -0.67
C GLU A 109 -8.81 16.24 0.75
N SER A 110 -9.83 16.41 1.60
CA SER A 110 -9.83 15.85 2.95
C SER A 110 -9.79 14.32 2.93
N ARG A 111 -10.55 13.68 2.04
CA ARG A 111 -10.54 12.23 1.83
C ARG A 111 -9.16 11.72 1.42
N PHE A 112 -8.47 12.44 0.53
CA PHE A 112 -7.10 12.14 0.15
C PHE A 112 -6.14 12.27 1.33
N GLN A 113 -6.19 13.37 2.07
CA GLN A 113 -5.29 13.62 3.21
C GLN A 113 -5.45 12.56 4.30
N VAL A 114 -6.70 12.26 4.68
CA VAL A 114 -6.99 11.21 5.68
C VAL A 114 -6.49 9.85 5.21
N ALA A 115 -6.66 9.53 3.92
CA ALA A 115 -6.16 8.28 3.36
C ALA A 115 -4.62 8.24 3.33
N ALA A 116 -3.96 9.34 2.97
CA ALA A 116 -2.51 9.47 2.97
C ALA A 116 -1.93 9.23 4.37
N ASP A 117 -2.47 9.92 5.39
CA ASP A 117 -2.02 9.79 6.77
C ASP A 117 -2.27 8.37 7.30
N SER A 118 -3.46 7.83 7.06
CA SER A 118 -3.83 6.48 7.49
C SER A 118 -2.99 5.41 6.80
N TYR A 119 -2.63 5.60 5.53
CA TYR A 119 -1.71 4.72 4.82
C TYR A 119 -0.32 4.76 5.45
N LEU A 120 0.25 5.95 5.69
CA LEU A 120 1.59 6.08 6.27
C LEU A 120 1.68 5.41 7.64
N GLN A 121 0.69 5.65 8.50
CA GLN A 121 0.62 5.01 9.82
C GLN A 121 0.51 3.49 9.72
N SER A 122 -0.46 2.98 8.95
CA SER A 122 -0.69 1.53 8.85
C SER A 122 0.45 0.79 8.13
N ALA A 123 1.12 1.43 7.17
CA ALA A 123 2.32 0.87 6.54
C ALA A 123 3.47 0.75 7.54
N ASP A 124 3.67 1.75 8.40
CA ASP A 124 4.69 1.72 9.44
C ASP A 124 4.41 0.65 10.51
N GLU A 125 3.19 0.62 11.03
CA GLU A 125 2.74 -0.36 12.03
C GLU A 125 2.81 -1.79 11.47
N GLY A 126 2.29 -2.01 10.26
CA GLY A 126 2.31 -3.31 9.59
C GLY A 126 3.74 -3.80 9.32
N SER A 127 4.63 -2.92 8.88
CA SER A 127 6.05 -3.23 8.70
C SER A 127 6.76 -3.51 10.03
N GLY A 128 6.46 -2.74 11.07
CA GLY A 128 7.01 -2.91 12.42
C GLY A 128 6.61 -4.24 13.06
N LEU A 129 5.33 -4.60 12.99
CA LEU A 129 4.84 -5.90 13.48
C LEU A 129 5.42 -7.07 12.67
N ALA A 130 5.54 -6.90 11.36
CA ALA A 130 6.22 -7.87 10.51
C ALA A 130 7.68 -8.04 10.97
N TYR A 131 8.43 -6.96 11.18
CA TYR A 131 9.78 -7.03 11.71
C TYR A 131 9.86 -7.74 13.08
N ILE A 132 8.96 -7.41 14.03
CA ILE A 132 8.90 -8.05 15.35
C ILE A 132 8.67 -9.56 15.21
N SER A 133 7.80 -9.99 14.30
CA SER A 133 7.53 -11.41 14.08
C SER A 133 8.78 -12.20 13.67
N SER A 134 9.76 -11.57 13.00
CA SER A 134 11.01 -12.24 12.60
C SER A 134 11.87 -12.71 13.77
N TRP A 135 11.64 -12.15 14.97
CA TRP A 135 12.32 -12.52 16.22
C TRP A 135 11.47 -13.43 17.11
N GLY A 136 10.28 -13.83 16.66
CA GLY A 136 9.29 -14.56 17.46
C GLY A 136 9.81 -15.87 18.03
N GLU A 137 10.72 -16.58 17.34
CA GLU A 137 11.35 -17.81 17.84
C GLU A 137 12.59 -17.58 18.72
N ALA A 138 13.26 -16.43 18.59
CA ALA A 138 14.51 -16.13 19.30
C ALA A 138 14.30 -15.59 20.72
N ASN A 139 13.08 -15.13 21.04
CA ASN A 139 12.77 -14.50 22.32
C ASN A 139 12.40 -15.53 23.41
N PRO A 140 12.74 -15.29 24.69
CA PRO A 140 12.26 -16.11 25.81
C PRO A 140 10.72 -16.15 25.85
N GLY A 141 10.13 -17.35 25.83
CA GLY A 141 8.67 -17.53 25.72
C GLY A 141 8.12 -17.33 24.30
N GLY A 142 9.00 -17.23 23.31
CA GLY A 142 8.73 -17.20 21.89
C GLY A 142 8.44 -18.56 21.27
N GLY A 143 8.06 -18.57 20.00
CA GLY A 143 7.71 -19.77 19.25
C GLY A 143 7.05 -19.44 17.90
N LYS A 144 6.81 -20.48 17.09
CA LYS A 144 6.15 -20.35 15.78
C LYS A 144 4.75 -19.74 15.89
N ASP A 145 4.06 -20.02 16.99
CA ASP A 145 2.77 -19.42 17.34
C ASP A 145 2.86 -17.90 17.53
N ARG A 146 3.97 -17.39 18.09
CA ARG A 146 4.21 -15.94 18.20
C ARG A 146 4.52 -15.31 16.85
N VAL A 147 5.31 -15.98 16.02
CA VAL A 147 5.58 -15.52 14.64
C VAL A 147 4.27 -15.40 13.87
N GLU A 148 3.44 -16.44 13.90
CA GLU A 148 2.14 -16.46 13.23
C GLU A 148 1.20 -15.38 13.77
N LEU A 149 1.11 -15.23 15.09
CA LEU A 149 0.28 -14.19 15.73
C LEU A 149 0.64 -12.79 15.22
N PHE A 150 1.93 -12.44 15.18
CA PHE A 150 2.36 -11.11 14.77
C PHE A 150 2.23 -10.89 13.26
N ILE A 151 2.40 -11.94 12.45
CA ILE A 151 2.12 -11.86 11.00
C ILE A 151 0.63 -11.61 10.76
N GLU A 152 -0.27 -12.33 11.42
CA GLU A 152 -1.70 -12.10 11.24
C GLU A 152 -2.17 -10.75 11.80
N ARG A 153 -1.48 -10.20 12.80
CA ARG A 153 -1.71 -8.80 13.21
C ARG A 153 -1.27 -7.81 12.15
N ALA A 154 -0.05 -7.97 11.61
CA ALA A 154 0.45 -7.14 10.52
C ALA A 154 -0.49 -7.17 9.30
N ARG A 155 -1.19 -8.29 9.05
CA ARG A 155 -2.19 -8.39 7.98
C ARG A 155 -3.29 -7.34 8.09
N ASN A 156 -3.75 -7.02 9.30
CA ASN A 156 -4.81 -6.03 9.51
C ASN A 156 -4.34 -4.62 9.12
N ASP A 157 -3.08 -4.30 9.41
CA ASP A 157 -2.49 -3.03 9.04
C ASP A 157 -2.24 -2.99 7.53
N VAL A 158 -1.82 -4.10 6.90
CA VAL A 158 -1.70 -4.21 5.44
C VAL A 158 -3.04 -4.05 4.74
N LEU A 159 -4.14 -4.59 5.30
CA LEU A 159 -5.50 -4.38 4.79
C LEU A 159 -5.89 -2.89 4.86
N THR A 160 -5.54 -2.23 5.96
CA THR A 160 -5.79 -0.79 6.13
C THR A 160 -4.96 0.03 5.14
N ALA A 161 -3.68 -0.31 4.96
CA ALA A 161 -2.82 0.33 3.98
C ALA A 161 -3.36 0.15 2.55
N GLN A 162 -3.81 -1.06 2.19
CA GLN A 162 -4.40 -1.37 0.89
C GLN A 162 -5.65 -0.53 0.61
N LYS A 163 -6.57 -0.48 1.59
CA LYS A 163 -7.79 0.32 1.48
C LYS A 163 -7.47 1.79 1.21
N ASN A 164 -6.53 2.35 1.96
CA ASN A 164 -6.17 3.77 1.84
C ASN A 164 -5.42 4.08 0.53
N LEU A 165 -4.57 3.18 0.04
CA LEU A 165 -4.02 3.25 -1.31
C LEU A 165 -5.13 3.27 -2.37
N GLY A 166 -6.12 2.40 -2.24
CA GLY A 166 -7.28 2.37 -3.13
C GLY A 166 -8.07 3.69 -3.14
N ILE A 167 -8.24 4.31 -1.97
CA ILE A 167 -8.88 5.64 -1.87
C ILE A 167 -8.05 6.70 -2.61
N MET A 168 -6.72 6.73 -2.41
CA MET A 168 -5.86 7.70 -3.09
C MET A 168 -5.89 7.52 -4.62
N VAL A 169 -5.86 6.27 -5.10
CA VAL A 169 -6.01 5.92 -6.52
C VAL A 169 -7.35 6.42 -7.08
N ASP A 170 -8.44 6.23 -6.35
CA ASP A 170 -9.79 6.68 -6.74
C ASP A 170 -9.93 8.22 -6.77
N VAL A 171 -9.44 8.90 -5.73
CA VAL A 171 -9.47 10.37 -5.66
C VAL A 171 -8.69 10.98 -6.84
N LEU A 172 -7.53 10.41 -7.17
CA LEU A 172 -6.68 10.85 -8.27
C LEU A 172 -7.12 10.37 -9.66
N ASP A 173 -8.24 9.63 -9.76
CA ASP A 173 -8.75 9.09 -11.03
C ASP A 173 -7.77 8.16 -11.78
N LEU A 174 -6.96 7.41 -11.03
CA LEU A 174 -5.91 6.55 -11.57
C LEU A 174 -6.49 5.21 -12.05
N LYS A 175 -5.99 4.71 -13.20
CA LYS A 175 -6.45 3.47 -13.86
C LYS A 175 -5.30 2.49 -14.08
#